data_AF-A0A840AVR1-F1
#
_entry.id   AF-A0A840AVR1-F1
#
_cell.length_a   1.000
_cell.length_b   1.000
_cell.length_c   1.000
_cell.angle_alpha   90.00
_cell.angle_beta   90.00
_cell.angle_gamma   90.00
#
_symmetry.space_group_name_H-M   'P 1'
#
loop_
_entity.id
_entity.type
_entity.pdbx_description
1 polymer ?
#
loop_
_entity_poly.entity_id
_entity_poly.type
_entity_poly.pdbx_seq_one_letter_code
_entity_poly.pdbx_strand_id
1 'polypeptide(L)'
;MATATSTAGQKAQQPRFKTLKIIIAALAVIAALWLAWNWNSIKGQARVGAAYGAHITCSCRYIEGRDMASCETDKEKGLEIVRLSDDPENKRIYASVPFLAEAVAERRGANGCIQLNQAEIDAL
;
A
#
# COMPACT_ATOMS: atom_id res chain seq x y z
N MET A 1 0.43 72.93 -15.16
CA MET A 1 0.65 71.55 -15.64
C MET A 1 1.52 70.85 -14.60
N ALA A 2 0.96 69.91 -13.84
CA ALA A 2 1.71 69.08 -12.90
C ALA A 2 1.20 67.65 -13.07
N THR A 3 2.03 66.81 -13.68
CA THR A 3 1.80 65.37 -13.83
C THR A 3 2.22 64.69 -12.54
N ALA A 4 1.24 64.18 -11.77
CA ALA A 4 1.51 63.26 -10.68
C ALA A 4 1.47 61.83 -11.22
N THR A 5 2.65 61.22 -11.38
CA THR A 5 2.80 59.78 -11.56
C THR A 5 2.65 59.13 -10.18
N SER A 6 1.53 58.43 -9.94
CA SER A 6 1.37 57.59 -8.74
C SER A 6 1.64 56.14 -9.11
N THR A 7 2.79 55.64 -8.66
CA THR A 7 3.22 54.25 -8.79
C THR A 7 2.33 53.35 -7.92
N ALA A 8 1.59 52.44 -8.58
CA ALA A 8 0.71 51.49 -7.91
C ALA A 8 1.50 50.57 -6.95
N GLY A 9 1.29 50.77 -5.66
CA GLY A 9 1.86 49.95 -4.60
C GLY A 9 1.25 48.55 -4.58
N GLN A 10 1.96 47.59 -5.18
CA GLN A 10 1.69 46.17 -5.03
C GLN A 10 2.05 45.70 -3.60
N LYS A 11 1.20 45.95 -2.60
CA LYS A 11 1.39 45.42 -1.23
C LYS A 11 0.06 45.20 -0.52
N ALA A 12 -0.59 44.06 -0.76
CA ALA A 12 -1.70 43.64 0.11
C ALA A 12 -1.99 42.13 0.15
N GLN A 13 -1.59 41.33 -0.85
CA GLN A 13 -2.00 39.92 -0.93
C GLN A 13 -1.03 38.90 -0.30
N GLN A 14 0.18 39.31 0.13
CA GLN A 14 1.26 38.36 0.43
C GLN A 14 1.31 37.68 1.83
N PRO A 15 0.82 38.25 2.95
CA PRO A 15 1.15 37.69 4.27
C PRO A 15 0.42 36.38 4.57
N ARG A 16 -0.83 36.25 4.12
CA ARG A 16 -1.69 35.09 4.40
C ARG A 16 -1.25 33.82 3.67
N PHE A 17 -0.73 33.95 2.45
CA PHE A 17 -0.18 32.81 1.69
C PHE A 17 1.17 32.35 2.23
N LYS A 18 1.99 33.26 2.78
CA LYS A 18 3.28 32.89 3.39
C LYS A 18 3.06 32.11 4.70
N THR A 19 2.17 32.56 5.56
CA THR A 19 1.84 31.85 6.81
C THR A 19 1.17 30.50 6.54
N LEU A 20 0.23 30.42 5.58
CA LEU A 20 -0.38 29.15 5.20
C LEU A 20 0.64 28.13 4.67
N LYS A 21 1.59 28.57 3.82
CA LYS A 21 2.67 27.70 3.34
C LYS A 21 3.54 27.17 4.48
N ILE A 22 3.86 28.00 5.47
CA ILE A 22 4.65 27.58 6.65
C ILE A 22 3.89 26.55 7.47
N ILE A 23 2.58 26.75 7.70
CA ILE A 23 1.75 25.79 8.44
C ILE A 23 1.68 24.45 7.69
N ILE A 24 1.44 24.47 6.38
CA ILE A 24 1.42 23.24 5.55
C ILE A 24 2.77 22.53 5.62
N ALA A 25 3.87 23.27 5.51
CA ALA A 25 5.21 22.69 5.61
C ALA A 25 5.45 22.06 6.98
N ALA A 26 5.06 22.73 8.07
CA ALA A 26 5.18 22.19 9.42
C ALA A 26 4.35 20.91 9.61
N LEU A 27 3.10 20.89 9.14
CA LEU A 27 2.25 19.69 9.19
C LEU A 27 2.83 18.54 8.37
N ALA A 28 3.37 18.82 7.19
CA ALA A 28 4.02 17.81 6.35
C ALA A 28 5.25 17.19 7.04
N VAL A 29 6.06 18.01 7.71
CA VAL A 29 7.22 17.52 8.49
C VAL A 29 6.78 16.65 9.66
N ILE A 30 5.77 17.07 10.42
CA ILE A 30 5.23 16.28 11.54
C ILE A 30 4.68 14.94 11.04
N ALA A 31 3.90 14.94 9.96
CA ALA A 31 3.37 13.73 9.35
C ALA A 31 4.49 12.80 8.86
N ALA A 32 5.55 13.34 8.23
CA ALA A 32 6.70 12.57 7.78
C ALA A 32 7.46 11.93 8.94
N LEU A 33 7.70 12.67 10.04
CA LEU A 33 8.34 12.14 11.25
C LEU A 33 7.50 11.04 11.89
N TRP A 34 6.18 11.22 11.96
CA TRP A 34 5.27 10.21 12.50
C TRP A 34 5.23 8.94 11.65
N LEU A 35 5.22 9.07 10.32
CA LEU A 35 5.30 7.94 9.39
C LEU A 35 6.64 7.21 9.51
N ALA A 36 7.75 7.95 9.58
CA ALA A 36 9.08 7.38 9.74
C ALA A 36 9.19 6.57 11.05
N TRP A 37 8.62 7.09 12.15
CA TRP A 37 8.59 6.39 13.43
C TRP A 37 7.78 5.09 13.38
N ASN A 38 6.63 5.10 12.69
CA ASN A 38 5.73 3.96 12.62
C ASN A 38 5.99 3.03 11.43
N TRP A 39 7.02 3.29 10.64
CA TRP A 39 7.24 2.66 9.33
C TRP A 39 7.32 1.13 9.42
N ASN A 40 8.05 0.59 10.40
CA ASN A 40 8.17 -0.85 10.60
C ASN A 40 6.84 -1.50 10.98
N SER A 41 6.02 -0.82 11.79
CA SER A 41 4.70 -1.32 12.19
C SER A 41 3.77 -1.37 10.98
N ILE A 42 3.74 -0.30 10.18
CA ILE A 42 2.93 -0.22 8.95
C ILE A 42 3.34 -1.32 7.96
N LYS A 43 4.65 -1.49 7.72
CA LYS A 43 5.15 -2.57 6.85
C LYS A 43 4.82 -3.96 7.41
N GLY A 44 4.92 -4.15 8.72
CA GLY A 44 4.57 -5.42 9.38
C GLY A 44 3.10 -5.78 9.16
N GLN A 45 2.19 -4.83 9.36
CA GLN A 45 0.75 -5.02 9.11
C GLN A 45 0.47 -5.31 7.63
N ALA A 46 1.10 -4.56 6.72
CA ALA A 46 0.97 -4.80 5.28
C ALA A 46 1.46 -6.20 4.90
N ARG A 47 2.56 -6.68 5.49
CA ARG A 47 3.09 -8.04 5.26
C ARG A 47 2.14 -9.11 5.74
N VAL A 48 1.55 -8.94 6.93
CA VAL A 48 0.53 -9.87 7.45
C VAL A 48 -0.71 -9.88 6.57
N GLY A 49 -1.20 -8.70 6.15
CA GLY A 49 -2.35 -8.60 5.25
C GLY A 49 -2.11 -9.26 3.89
N ALA A 50 -0.93 -9.05 3.29
CA ALA A 50 -0.55 -9.73 2.07
C ALA A 50 -0.46 -11.26 2.26
N ALA A 51 0.23 -11.73 3.30
CA ALA A 51 0.40 -13.17 3.55
C ALA A 51 -0.94 -13.87 3.82
N TYR A 52 -1.81 -13.24 4.61
CA TYR A 52 -3.15 -13.75 4.84
C TYR A 52 -3.96 -13.81 3.53
N GLY A 53 -3.95 -12.72 2.74
CA GLY A 53 -4.60 -12.67 1.43
C GLY A 53 -4.10 -13.76 0.47
N ALA A 54 -2.79 -13.99 0.39
CA ALA A 54 -2.21 -15.05 -0.43
C ALA A 54 -2.71 -16.44 0.04
N HIS A 55 -2.69 -16.69 1.34
CA HIS A 55 -3.04 -18.00 1.90
C HIS A 55 -4.53 -18.35 1.74
N ILE A 56 -5.43 -17.41 2.05
CA ILE A 56 -6.88 -17.65 1.90
C ILE A 56 -7.24 -17.89 0.44
N THR A 57 -6.68 -17.09 -0.47
CA THR A 57 -6.96 -17.22 -1.90
C THR A 57 -6.33 -18.48 -2.47
N CYS A 58 -5.14 -18.88 -2.03
CA CYS A 58 -4.56 -20.17 -2.41
C CYS A 58 -5.48 -21.31 -1.98
N SER A 59 -6.04 -21.25 -0.79
CA SER A 59 -6.94 -22.28 -0.28
C SER A 59 -8.24 -22.32 -1.09
N CYS A 60 -8.89 -21.17 -1.31
CA CYS A 60 -10.07 -21.07 -2.17
C CYS A 60 -9.80 -21.61 -3.60
N ARG A 61 -8.67 -21.22 -4.22
CA ARG A 61 -8.34 -21.58 -5.60
C ARG A 61 -7.94 -23.04 -5.76
N TYR A 62 -7.07 -23.56 -4.88
CA TYR A 62 -6.36 -24.83 -5.07
C TYR A 62 -6.74 -25.94 -4.08
N ILE A 63 -7.45 -25.61 -2.99
CA ILE A 63 -8.05 -26.60 -2.08
C ILE A 63 -9.52 -26.78 -2.45
N GLU A 64 -10.28 -25.68 -2.50
CA GLU A 64 -11.72 -25.71 -2.81
C GLU A 64 -11.99 -25.83 -4.32
N GLY A 65 -11.05 -25.41 -5.17
CA GLY A 65 -11.17 -25.51 -6.62
C GLY A 65 -12.04 -24.44 -7.26
N ARG A 66 -12.29 -23.33 -6.56
CA ARG A 66 -13.07 -22.20 -7.07
C ARG A 66 -12.27 -21.42 -8.11
N ASP A 67 -12.96 -20.60 -8.90
CA ASP A 67 -12.33 -19.66 -9.81
C ASP A 67 -11.74 -18.46 -9.04
N MET A 68 -10.76 -17.80 -9.64
CA MET A 68 -10.05 -16.69 -9.01
C MET A 68 -10.96 -15.50 -8.71
N ALA A 69 -11.93 -15.20 -9.57
CA ALA A 69 -12.83 -14.06 -9.38
C ALA A 69 -13.73 -14.27 -8.15
N SER A 70 -14.17 -15.51 -7.91
CA SER A 70 -14.86 -15.89 -6.69
C SER A 70 -13.97 -15.72 -5.46
N CYS A 71 -12.70 -16.15 -5.52
CA CYS A 71 -11.76 -16.03 -4.40
C CYS A 71 -11.38 -14.59 -4.06
N GLU A 72 -11.44 -13.65 -5.01
CA GLU A 72 -11.21 -12.24 -4.71
C GLU A 72 -12.31 -11.63 -3.84
N THR A 73 -13.53 -12.18 -3.89
CA THR A 73 -14.65 -11.70 -3.07
C THR A 73 -14.58 -12.14 -1.61
N ASP A 74 -13.72 -13.11 -1.29
CA ASP A 74 -13.50 -13.61 0.08
C ASP A 74 -12.52 -12.75 0.89
N LYS A 75 -12.07 -11.61 0.34
CA LYS A 75 -11.21 -10.68 1.08
C LYS A 75 -11.93 -10.11 2.29
N GLU A 76 -11.30 -10.23 3.45
CA GLU A 76 -11.76 -9.55 4.66
C GLU A 76 -11.75 -8.03 4.49
N LYS A 77 -12.62 -7.36 5.26
CA LYS A 77 -12.66 -5.89 5.30
C LYS A 77 -11.29 -5.36 5.70
N GLY A 78 -10.77 -4.37 4.96
CA GLY A 78 -9.43 -3.83 5.15
C GLY A 78 -8.34 -4.46 4.26
N LEU A 79 -8.65 -5.53 3.51
CA LEU A 79 -7.73 -6.14 2.54
C LEU A 79 -7.99 -5.68 1.10
N GLU A 80 -8.82 -4.65 0.89
CA GLU A 80 -9.17 -4.16 -0.45
C GLU A 80 -7.94 -3.61 -1.20
N ILE A 81 -6.94 -3.12 -0.45
CA ILE A 81 -5.68 -2.64 -1.00
C ILE A 81 -4.74 -3.79 -1.43
N VAL A 82 -5.00 -5.02 -0.95
CA VAL A 82 -4.20 -6.20 -1.31
C VAL A 82 -4.54 -6.62 -2.73
N ARG A 83 -3.54 -6.57 -3.60
CA ARG A 83 -3.62 -7.08 -4.96
C ARG A 83 -3.26 -8.55 -4.96
N LEU A 84 -4.06 -9.35 -5.66
CA LEU A 84 -3.85 -10.79 -5.80
C LEU A 84 -3.56 -11.12 -7.26
N SER A 85 -2.72 -12.13 -7.48
CA SER A 85 -2.43 -12.68 -8.81
C SER A 85 -2.25 -14.18 -8.71
N ASP A 86 -2.80 -14.90 -9.68
CA ASP A 86 -2.80 -16.37 -9.74
C ASP A 86 -1.71 -16.86 -10.71
N ASP A 87 -0.91 -17.83 -10.28
CA ASP A 87 0.04 -18.60 -11.10
C ASP A 87 -0.35 -20.09 -11.06
N PRO A 88 -1.20 -20.52 -12.02
CA PRO A 88 -1.71 -21.89 -12.09
C PRO A 88 -0.64 -22.95 -12.35
N GLU A 89 0.48 -22.58 -12.99
CA GLU A 89 1.53 -23.53 -13.39
C GLU A 89 2.26 -24.07 -12.15
N ASN A 90 2.64 -23.16 -11.25
CA ASN A 90 3.30 -23.51 -9.99
C ASN A 90 2.34 -23.67 -8.81
N LYS A 91 1.04 -23.44 -9.04
CA LYS A 91 -0.02 -23.43 -8.01
C LYS A 91 0.29 -22.43 -6.88
N ARG A 92 0.59 -21.21 -7.29
CA ARG A 92 0.98 -20.10 -6.41
C ARG A 92 0.00 -18.95 -6.50
N ILE A 93 -0.22 -18.28 -5.37
CA ILE A 93 -0.90 -16.99 -5.32
C ILE A 93 0.09 -15.95 -4.82
N TYR A 94 0.23 -14.88 -5.59
CA TYR A 94 0.97 -13.69 -5.22
C TYR A 94 0.02 -12.66 -4.62
N ALA A 95 0.40 -12.10 -3.48
CA ALA A 95 -0.30 -11.02 -2.83
C ALA A 95 0.64 -9.85 -2.56
N SER A 96 0.22 -8.64 -2.88
CA SER A 96 1.01 -7.45 -2.61
C SER A 96 0.17 -6.30 -2.08
N VAL A 97 0.75 -5.56 -1.13
CA VAL A 97 0.28 -4.25 -0.74
C VAL A 97 1.19 -3.22 -1.40
N PRO A 98 0.68 -2.36 -2.31
CA PRO A 98 1.48 -1.44 -3.09
C PRO A 98 2.50 -0.67 -2.24
N PHE A 99 3.77 -0.71 -2.64
CA PHE A 99 4.91 -0.04 -2.01
C PHE A 99 5.27 -0.49 -0.57
N LEU A 100 4.50 -1.39 0.05
CA LEU A 100 4.66 -1.74 1.46
C LEU A 100 5.15 -3.17 1.66
N ALA A 101 4.53 -4.16 1.02
CA ALA A 101 4.83 -5.57 1.26
C ALA A 101 4.39 -6.49 0.12
N GLU A 102 5.03 -7.65 0.06
CA GLU A 102 4.70 -8.76 -0.83
C GLU A 102 4.73 -10.08 -0.05
N ALA A 103 3.90 -11.02 -0.48
CA ALA A 103 3.79 -12.35 0.09
C ALA A 103 3.30 -13.34 -0.98
N VAL A 104 3.77 -14.58 -0.90
CA VAL A 104 3.39 -15.65 -1.85
C VAL A 104 2.96 -16.90 -1.09
N ALA A 105 1.85 -17.50 -1.49
CA ALA A 105 1.40 -18.78 -0.96
C ALA A 105 1.43 -19.85 -2.05
N GLU A 106 1.97 -21.02 -1.75
CA GLU A 106 2.13 -22.14 -2.68
C GLU A 106 1.41 -23.39 -2.18
N ARG A 107 0.69 -24.06 -3.08
CA ARG A 107 0.04 -25.34 -2.79
C ARG A 107 1.06 -26.48 -2.81
N ARG A 108 1.47 -26.96 -1.63
CA ARG A 108 2.42 -28.08 -1.47
C ARG A 108 1.73 -29.39 -1.12
N GLY A 109 1.12 -30.03 -2.12
CA GLY A 109 0.60 -31.39 -2.02
C GLY A 109 -0.28 -31.62 -0.77
N ALA A 110 0.13 -32.57 0.09
CA ALA A 110 -0.59 -32.91 1.32
C ALA A 110 -0.56 -31.82 2.41
N ASN A 111 0.39 -30.89 2.36
CA ASN A 111 0.58 -29.87 3.40
C ASN A 111 -0.34 -28.65 3.25
N GLY A 112 -1.23 -28.64 2.27
CA GLY A 112 -2.14 -27.51 2.06
C GLY A 112 -1.50 -26.38 1.24
N CYS A 113 -1.91 -25.16 1.54
CA CYS A 113 -1.29 -23.93 1.04
C CYS A 113 -0.31 -23.41 2.08
N ILE A 114 0.96 -23.22 1.70
CA ILE A 114 2.01 -22.76 2.63
C ILE A 114 2.46 -21.38 2.21
N GLN A 115 2.64 -20.49 3.19
CA GLN A 115 3.25 -19.20 2.98
C GLN A 115 4.74 -19.36 2.73
N LEU A 116 5.24 -18.88 1.60
CA LEU A 116 6.65 -18.86 1.28
C LEU A 116 7.39 -17.85 2.17
N ASN A 117 8.59 -18.22 2.57
CA ASN A 117 9.51 -17.32 3.26
C ASN A 117 10.23 -16.40 2.26
N GLN A 118 11.00 -15.43 2.77
CA GLN A 118 11.66 -14.45 1.90
C GLN A 118 12.66 -15.08 0.93
N ALA A 119 13.46 -16.04 1.40
CA ALA A 119 14.48 -16.69 0.56
C ALA A 119 13.85 -17.52 -0.56
N GLU A 120 12.68 -18.12 -0.30
CA GLU A 120 11.90 -18.83 -1.31
C GLU A 120 11.32 -17.86 -2.34
N ILE A 121 10.80 -16.70 -1.91
CA ILE A 121 10.26 -15.66 -2.80
C ILE A 121 11.37 -15.08 -3.69
N ASP A 122 12.54 -14.80 -3.13
CA ASP A 122 13.69 -14.23 -3.86
C ASP A 122 14.27 -15.22 -4.89
N ALA A 123 13.92 -16.51 -4.80
CA ALA A 123 14.36 -17.58 -5.69
C ALA A 123 13.34 -17.96 -6.77
N LEU A 124 12.18 -17.28 -6.82
CA LEU A 124 11.15 -17.46 -7.85
C LEU A 124 11.53 -16.75 -9.15
#